data_AF-A0A6S7ILR6-F1
#
_entry.id   AF-A0A6S7ILR6-F1
#
_cell.length_a   1.000
_cell.length_b   1.000
_cell.length_c   1.000
_cell.angle_alpha   90.00
_cell.angle_beta   90.00
_cell.angle_gamma   90.00
#
_symmetry.space_group_name_H-M   'P 1'
#
loop_
_entity.id
_entity.type
_entity.pdbx_description
1 polymer ?
#
loop_
_entity_poly.entity_id
_entity_poly.type
_entity_poly.pdbx_seq_one_letter_code
_entity_poly.pdbx_strand_id
1 'polypeptide(L)'
;MCLKTARLKFLDICNYLAPGYSYAQFLQAYECVARKGYFPYEWFDNREKLDVGELPPQAVFFSTLRNANISDDEYQYCLDVWQSENMQTFRDYLVWYNNLDVEPFVEAIEKMFQFYQPRGLDLFKDGISVPGLVMKYLFSRLEANTFFSLFQERNKDLYYSFKNNIVGGPSIIFQRYHERDKTFIRGGKPCKRVWGADANALYLWALAQDMPCGYYARRSSETNFRKQDFFNKSSIEWLDYVAQRDGVNIEHAHNMGEKRIGRYFVDGFDTANKTIYEFNGCYFHGHQCEINEKDYNERCGVQMRVLYERTIERKRYLQDRGYTVVDIWECQYKQMRKTDDDLKLFRQNYKQGLDVKTAMSEAEILSMIKSGKIFGVVECDIHVPDDKKDKFSEMSSIFKNADIPLEAIGEHMQNFVRENNLNTKPRRGLIGSMFGIKIFLTTPLLRWYIEHGLQVTKIYQIVEYTPKNCFASFADDVSNARREGDRDPSTAIIAETMKLFGNSGYGRTLTNKEKHLDIKYCDESNIGLMVNDPHFRKLDIVDDGFYEVSKTKKSISMNLPIQIGFFVYQYAKLRMLEFYYDFMDTFIDRSDFEYCEMDTDSAYVALSGESIDAVIKPEL
;
A
#
# COMPACT_ATOMS: atom_id res chain seq x y z
N MET A 1 5.16 17.31 6.84
CA MET A 1 4.15 18.35 6.48
C MET A 1 4.68 19.14 5.29
N CYS A 2 3.84 19.66 4.38
CA CYS A 2 4.30 20.48 3.25
C CYS A 2 3.53 21.80 3.24
N LEU A 3 4.23 22.93 3.39
CA LEU A 3 3.63 24.25 3.17
C LEU A 3 3.80 24.59 1.69
N LYS A 4 2.70 24.97 1.03
CA LYS A 4 2.68 25.26 -0.40
C LYS A 4 1.97 26.57 -0.65
N THR A 5 2.62 27.47 -1.37
CA THR A 5 2.02 28.66 -1.99
C THR A 5 1.86 28.43 -3.50
N ALA A 6 1.36 29.45 -4.22
CA ALA A 6 1.28 29.39 -5.68
C ALA A 6 2.65 29.27 -6.37
N ARG A 7 3.73 29.70 -5.71
CA ARG A 7 5.08 29.79 -6.30
C ARG A 7 6.15 28.99 -5.56
N LEU A 8 5.90 28.58 -4.32
CA LEU A 8 6.90 27.97 -3.46
C LEU A 8 6.33 26.74 -2.73
N LYS A 9 7.18 25.72 -2.54
CA LYS A 9 6.92 24.60 -1.63
C LYS A 9 8.04 24.55 -0.61
N PHE A 10 7.68 24.49 0.66
CA PHE A 10 8.58 24.11 1.73
C PHE A 10 8.39 22.63 2.03
N LEU A 11 9.47 21.88 1.90
CA LEU A 11 9.54 20.46 2.15
C LEU A 11 10.43 20.25 3.36
N ASP A 12 9.98 19.39 4.27
CA ASP A 12 10.75 19.00 5.44
C ASP A 12 11.41 17.64 5.15
N ILE A 13 12.75 17.63 5.17
CA ILE A 13 13.59 16.49 4.82
C ILE A 13 13.33 15.28 5.72
N CYS A 14 12.91 15.50 6.96
CA CYS A 14 12.59 14.42 7.90
C CYS A 14 11.44 13.54 7.40
N ASN A 15 10.58 14.04 6.50
CA ASN A 15 9.53 13.22 5.90
C ASN A 15 10.06 12.20 4.87
N TYR A 16 11.32 12.33 4.45
CA TYR A 16 11.99 11.46 3.47
C TYR A 16 13.00 10.51 4.11
N LEU A 17 13.13 10.54 5.43
CA LEU A 17 14.07 9.74 6.19
C LEU A 17 13.32 8.93 7.26
N ALA A 18 13.94 7.84 7.71
CA ALA A 18 13.50 7.18 8.93
C ALA A 18 13.63 8.13 10.13
N PRO A 19 12.72 8.05 11.13
CA PRO A 19 12.80 8.87 12.33
C PRO A 19 13.96 8.43 13.24
N GLY A 20 14.40 9.33 14.13
CA GLY A 20 15.38 9.01 15.17
C GLY A 20 16.85 9.25 14.79
N TYR A 21 17.12 9.92 13.67
CA TYR A 21 18.47 10.24 13.22
C TYR A 21 18.77 11.73 13.33
N SER A 22 20.01 12.04 13.71
CA SER A 22 20.55 13.41 13.77
C SER A 22 21.02 13.89 12.41
N TYR A 23 21.21 15.21 12.26
CA TYR A 23 21.79 15.82 11.07
C TYR A 23 23.18 15.24 10.72
N ALA A 24 24.04 15.03 11.73
CA ALA A 24 25.36 14.45 11.52
C ALA A 24 25.29 13.02 10.97
N GLN A 25 24.36 12.19 11.46
CA GLN A 25 24.13 10.84 10.93
C GLN A 25 23.57 10.87 9.51
N PHE A 26 22.69 11.84 9.19
CA PHE A 26 22.22 12.04 7.82
C PHE A 26 23.36 12.36 6.86
N LEU A 27 24.23 13.31 7.22
CA LEU A 27 25.41 13.62 6.40
C LEU A 27 26.33 12.41 6.21
N GLN A 28 26.63 11.71 7.30
CA GLN A 28 27.51 10.54 7.28
C GLN A 28 27.00 9.46 6.32
N ALA A 29 25.68 9.22 6.29
CA ALA A 29 25.08 8.22 5.42
C ALA A 29 25.17 8.51 3.93
N TYR A 30 25.39 9.78 3.57
CA TYR A 30 25.65 10.20 2.22
C TYR A 30 27.11 10.66 2.07
N GLU A 31 28.02 10.10 2.87
CA GLU A 31 29.47 10.37 2.77
C GLU A 31 29.81 11.86 2.81
N CYS A 32 29.04 12.64 3.56
CA CYS A 32 29.25 14.07 3.79
C CYS A 32 29.77 14.30 5.21
N VAL A 33 30.62 15.30 5.37
CA VAL A 33 31.26 15.62 6.66
C VAL A 33 30.54 16.80 7.30
N ALA A 34 30.06 16.60 8.52
CA ALA A 34 29.54 17.68 9.35
C ALA A 34 30.68 18.66 9.68
N ARG A 35 30.47 19.95 9.42
CA ARG A 35 31.43 20.99 9.80
C ARG A 35 31.06 21.52 11.19
N LYS A 36 32.06 21.79 12.03
CA LYS A 36 31.85 22.31 13.38
C LYS A 36 31.97 23.83 13.38
N GLY A 37 30.95 24.51 13.91
CA GLY A 37 30.99 25.94 14.19
C GLY A 37 30.42 26.24 15.58
N TYR A 38 30.64 27.47 16.04
CA TYR A 38 30.14 27.96 17.32
C TYR A 38 29.35 29.25 17.10
N PHE A 39 28.19 29.36 17.76
CA PHE A 39 27.32 30.52 17.61
C PHE A 39 26.77 30.95 18.97
N PRO A 40 26.77 32.26 19.28
CA PRO A 40 26.29 32.77 20.56
C PRO A 40 24.76 32.98 20.50
N TYR A 41 23.99 31.89 20.59
CA TYR A 41 22.53 31.91 20.40
C TYR A 41 21.80 32.84 21.36
N GLU A 42 22.19 32.85 22.62
CA GLU A 42 21.61 33.68 23.68
C GLU A 42 21.93 35.17 23.50
N TRP A 43 23.07 35.48 22.89
CA TRP A 43 23.44 36.86 22.58
C TRP A 43 22.74 37.37 21.33
N PHE A 44 22.52 36.53 20.31
CA PHE A 44 21.88 36.94 19.06
C PHE A 44 20.35 36.98 19.19
N ASP A 45 19.85 37.89 20.01
CA ASP A 45 18.42 38.06 20.35
C ASP A 45 17.68 39.11 19.51
N ASN A 46 18.40 39.88 18.68
CA ASN A 46 17.83 40.94 17.86
C ASN A 46 18.63 41.19 16.59
N ARG A 47 17.98 41.82 15.61
CA ARG A 47 18.53 42.01 14.26
C ARG A 47 19.65 43.05 14.19
N GLU A 48 19.66 44.05 15.07
CA GLU A 48 20.64 45.16 15.03
C GLU A 48 22.07 44.64 15.29
N LYS A 49 22.18 43.55 16.04
CA LYS A 49 23.46 42.86 16.30
C LYS A 49 24.15 42.32 15.04
N LEU A 50 23.45 42.21 13.91
CA LEU A 50 24.06 41.83 12.63
C LEU A 50 25.08 42.85 12.12
N ASP A 51 24.92 44.12 12.48
CA ASP A 51 25.74 45.21 11.97
C ASP A 51 26.93 45.52 12.90
N VAL A 52 27.13 44.71 13.95
CA VAL A 52 28.29 44.78 14.86
C VAL A 52 29.56 44.43 14.09
N GLY A 53 30.56 45.31 14.15
CA GLY A 53 31.80 45.21 13.37
C GLY A 53 32.90 44.34 13.98
N GLU A 54 32.59 43.57 15.01
CA GLU A 54 33.52 42.71 15.73
C GLU A 54 32.86 41.40 16.16
N LEU A 55 33.66 40.34 16.37
CA LEU A 55 33.17 39.11 16.95
C LEU A 55 32.89 39.33 18.45
N PRO A 56 31.72 38.93 18.97
CA PRO A 56 31.38 39.13 20.38
C PRO A 56 32.33 38.36 21.32
N PRO A 57 32.46 38.79 22.58
CA PRO A 57 33.36 38.17 23.55
C PRO A 57 32.96 36.73 23.90
N GLN A 58 33.92 35.86 24.18
CA GLN A 58 33.68 34.44 24.54
C GLN A 58 32.62 34.24 25.64
N ALA A 59 32.52 35.16 26.61
CA ALA A 59 31.57 35.06 27.70
C ALA A 59 30.10 34.94 27.24
N VAL A 60 29.77 35.41 26.04
CA VAL A 60 28.40 35.39 25.52
C VAL A 60 28.09 34.19 24.63
N PHE A 61 29.04 33.25 24.47
CA PHE A 61 28.84 31.97 23.77
C PHE A 61 28.29 30.85 24.67
N PHE A 62 27.93 31.16 25.92
CA PHE A 62 27.32 30.20 26.83
C PHE A 62 26.00 29.70 26.26
N SER A 63 25.90 28.38 26.05
CA SER A 63 24.69 27.74 25.54
C SER A 63 23.90 27.10 26.69
N THR A 64 22.67 27.56 26.88
CA THR A 64 21.69 26.96 27.80
C THR A 64 21.36 25.51 27.43
N LEU A 65 21.32 25.20 26.12
CA LEU A 65 21.08 23.85 25.61
C LEU A 65 22.18 22.86 26.03
N ARG A 66 23.44 23.29 26.00
CA ARG A 66 24.60 22.45 26.41
C ARG A 66 24.96 22.63 27.88
N ASN A 67 24.37 23.64 28.54
CA ASN A 67 24.75 24.11 29.87
C ASN A 67 26.26 24.32 30.03
N ALA A 68 26.90 24.87 28.99
CA ALA A 68 28.34 25.06 28.92
C ALA A 68 28.70 26.23 28.00
N ASN A 69 29.83 26.88 28.30
CA ASN A 69 30.46 27.82 27.39
C ASN A 69 31.47 27.10 26.48
N ILE A 70 31.83 27.73 25.36
CA ILE A 70 32.91 27.26 24.48
C ILE A 70 34.26 27.41 25.19
N SER A 71 35.19 26.50 24.90
CA SER A 71 36.55 26.57 25.43
C SER A 71 37.39 27.67 24.75
N ASP A 72 38.53 28.00 25.35
CA ASP A 72 39.43 29.03 24.83
C ASP A 72 39.94 28.69 23.43
N ASP A 73 40.26 27.42 23.17
CA ASP A 73 40.68 26.93 21.84
C ASP A 73 39.56 27.06 20.80
N GLU A 74 38.30 26.82 21.20
CA GLU A 74 37.14 26.94 20.32
C GLU A 74 36.81 28.40 20.00
N TYR A 75 37.03 29.30 20.97
CA TYR A 75 36.89 30.74 20.72
C TYR A 75 38.03 31.29 19.86
N GLN A 76 39.26 30.82 20.06
CA GLN A 76 40.39 31.16 19.20
C GLN A 76 40.12 30.75 17.75
N TYR A 77 39.56 29.56 17.54
CA TYR A 77 39.10 29.14 16.21
C TYR A 77 38.10 30.11 15.58
N CYS A 78 37.13 30.62 16.35
CA CYS A 78 36.19 31.64 15.84
C CYS A 78 36.88 32.95 15.44
N LEU A 79 37.90 33.39 16.20
CA LEU A 79 38.71 34.57 15.87
C LEU A 79 39.52 34.34 14.59
N ASP A 80 40.14 33.17 14.44
CA ASP A 80 40.93 32.81 13.27
C ASP A 80 40.06 32.76 12.01
N VAL A 81 38.85 32.20 12.10
CA VAL A 81 37.86 32.21 11.02
C VAL A 81 37.43 33.64 10.67
N TRP A 82 37.12 34.46 11.67
CA TRP A 82 36.71 35.85 11.45
C TRP A 82 37.75 36.62 10.63
N GLN A 83 39.04 36.43 10.97
CA GLN A 83 40.15 37.05 10.26
C GLN A 83 40.39 36.45 8.87
N SER A 84 40.46 35.12 8.76
CA SER A 84 40.79 34.44 7.51
C SER A 84 39.72 34.61 6.42
N GLU A 85 38.45 34.66 6.80
CA GLU A 85 37.31 34.93 5.90
C GLU A 85 37.09 36.45 5.67
N ASN A 86 37.95 37.31 6.24
CA ASN A 86 37.89 38.78 6.12
C ASN A 86 36.53 39.39 6.53
N MET A 87 35.90 38.84 7.57
CA MET A 87 34.58 39.26 8.04
C MET A 87 34.62 40.70 8.58
N GLN A 88 33.65 41.51 8.16
CA GLN A 88 33.54 42.92 8.59
C GLN A 88 32.44 43.13 9.61
N THR A 89 31.41 42.27 9.59
CA THR A 89 30.22 42.38 10.43
C THR A 89 29.78 41.02 10.94
N PHE A 90 29.02 40.99 12.02
CA PHE A 90 28.44 39.75 12.54
C PHE A 90 27.48 39.08 11.54
N ARG A 91 26.94 39.84 10.57
CA ARG A 91 26.22 39.28 9.42
C ARG A 91 27.09 38.34 8.59
N ASP A 92 28.35 38.69 8.35
CA ASP A 92 29.29 37.84 7.59
C ASP A 92 29.54 36.53 8.35
N TYR A 93 29.74 36.63 9.67
CA TYR A 93 29.88 35.47 10.55
C TYR A 93 28.62 34.58 10.55
N LEU A 94 27.42 35.17 10.60
CA LEU A 94 26.17 34.41 10.52
C LEU A 94 26.01 33.70 9.17
N VAL A 95 26.37 34.35 8.05
CA VAL A 95 26.32 33.73 6.71
C VAL A 95 27.28 32.55 6.65
N TRP A 96 28.52 32.73 7.08
CA TRP A 96 29.51 31.65 7.16
C TRP A 96 29.03 30.51 8.06
N TYR A 97 28.57 30.82 9.27
CA TYR A 97 28.09 29.84 10.24
C TYR A 97 26.94 29.01 9.69
N ASN A 98 25.95 29.65 9.06
CA ASN A 98 24.84 28.95 8.42
C ASN A 98 25.32 28.08 7.23
N ASN A 99 26.31 28.53 6.46
CA ASN A 99 26.86 27.75 5.35
C ASN A 99 27.58 26.48 5.81
N LEU A 100 28.06 26.40 7.06
CA LEU A 100 28.62 25.17 7.63
C LEU A 100 27.58 24.04 7.68
N ASP A 101 26.30 24.37 7.84
CA ASP A 101 25.20 23.41 7.80
C ASP A 101 24.56 23.33 6.40
N VAL A 102 24.41 24.46 5.69
CA VAL A 102 23.71 24.48 4.40
C VAL A 102 24.52 23.79 3.29
N GLU A 103 25.84 24.00 3.19
CA GLU A 103 26.63 23.41 2.11
C GLU A 103 26.69 21.88 2.19
N PRO A 104 27.06 21.25 3.33
CA PRO A 104 27.05 19.78 3.43
C PRO A 104 25.64 19.21 3.30
N PHE A 105 24.62 19.94 3.74
CA PHE A 105 23.23 19.53 3.55
C PHE A 105 22.87 19.45 2.08
N VAL A 106 23.19 20.47 1.28
CA VAL A 106 22.93 20.47 -0.17
C VAL A 106 23.70 19.33 -0.85
N GLU A 107 24.96 19.10 -0.50
CA GLU A 107 25.75 17.97 -1.02
C GLU A 107 25.11 16.61 -0.69
N ALA A 108 24.69 16.41 0.56
CA ALA A 108 24.01 15.19 0.99
C ALA A 108 22.66 14.99 0.29
N ILE A 109 21.92 16.07 0.03
CA ILE A 109 20.69 16.05 -0.77
C ILE A 109 20.99 15.61 -2.21
N GLU A 110 22.04 16.14 -2.84
CA GLU A 110 22.42 15.74 -4.21
C GLU A 110 22.79 14.26 -4.28
N LYS A 111 23.57 13.74 -3.32
CA LYS A 111 23.89 12.32 -3.22
C LYS A 111 22.65 11.46 -2.94
N MET A 112 21.73 11.95 -2.10
CA MET A 112 20.42 11.30 -1.90
C MET A 112 19.65 11.22 -3.22
N PHE A 113 19.62 12.29 -4.02
CA PHE A 113 19.00 12.24 -5.35
C PHE A 113 19.67 11.20 -6.26
N GLN A 114 20.99 11.13 -6.27
CA GLN A 114 21.74 10.13 -7.04
C GLN A 114 21.41 8.69 -6.61
N PHE A 115 21.16 8.46 -5.32
CA PHE A 115 20.74 7.14 -4.82
C PHE A 115 19.36 6.73 -5.37
N TYR A 116 18.42 7.66 -5.48
CA TYR A 116 17.04 7.35 -5.88
C TYR A 116 16.74 7.56 -7.38
N GLN A 117 17.58 8.28 -8.11
CA GLN A 117 17.46 8.48 -9.56
C GLN A 117 17.40 7.16 -10.35
N PRO A 118 18.32 6.18 -10.13
CA PRO A 118 18.26 4.86 -10.78
C PRO A 118 17.00 4.06 -10.45
N ARG A 119 16.30 4.44 -9.37
CA ARG A 119 15.04 3.85 -8.91
C ARG A 119 13.81 4.54 -9.50
N GLY A 120 14.00 5.47 -10.43
CA GLY A 120 12.92 6.18 -11.13
C GLY A 120 12.21 7.24 -10.28
N LEU A 121 12.84 7.70 -9.21
CA LEU A 121 12.26 8.68 -8.28
C LEU A 121 12.97 10.04 -8.36
N ASP A 122 12.17 11.09 -8.51
CA ASP A 122 12.51 12.48 -8.24
C ASP A 122 11.89 12.86 -6.90
N LEU A 123 12.65 12.70 -5.82
CA LEU A 123 12.13 12.70 -4.45
C LEU A 123 11.21 13.88 -4.13
N PHE A 124 11.65 15.09 -4.46
CA PHE A 124 10.95 16.31 -4.04
C PHE A 124 9.83 16.73 -5.00
N LYS A 125 9.75 16.11 -6.19
CA LYS A 125 8.66 16.35 -7.15
C LYS A 125 7.57 15.29 -7.06
N ASP A 126 7.95 14.03 -6.87
CA ASP A 126 7.03 12.89 -6.91
C ASP A 126 6.21 12.73 -5.64
N GLY A 127 6.74 13.15 -4.49
CA GLY A 127 6.12 12.97 -3.19
C GLY A 127 6.48 14.08 -2.21
N ILE A 128 5.84 14.06 -1.05
CA ILE A 128 6.16 14.93 0.09
C ILE A 128 6.66 14.14 1.32
N SER A 129 6.81 12.82 1.15
CA SER A 129 7.26 11.88 2.16
C SER A 129 7.62 10.53 1.52
N VAL A 130 8.36 9.67 2.24
CA VAL A 130 8.63 8.29 1.81
C VAL A 130 7.34 7.54 1.43
N PRO A 131 6.28 7.47 2.28
CA PRO A 131 5.02 6.85 1.88
C PRO A 131 4.35 7.46 0.64
N GLY A 132 4.62 8.74 0.36
CA GLY A 132 4.17 9.42 -0.86
C GLY A 132 4.87 8.91 -2.13
N LEU A 133 6.13 8.53 -2.02
CA LEU A 133 6.99 8.06 -3.12
C LEU A 133 6.80 6.57 -3.42
N VAL A 134 6.43 5.80 -2.40
CA VAL A 134 6.35 4.34 -2.43
C VAL A 134 5.52 3.79 -3.59
N MET A 135 4.36 4.37 -3.90
CA MET A 135 3.54 3.88 -5.02
C MET A 135 4.25 4.01 -6.36
N LYS A 136 4.94 5.14 -6.59
CA LYS A 136 5.70 5.33 -7.82
C LYS A 136 6.83 4.30 -7.90
N TYR A 137 7.57 4.12 -6.80
CA TYR A 137 8.67 3.17 -6.75
C TYR A 137 8.18 1.73 -6.95
N LEU A 138 7.22 1.28 -6.15
CA LEU A 138 6.66 -0.08 -6.21
C LEU A 138 6.19 -0.44 -7.62
N PHE A 139 5.46 0.46 -8.28
CA PHE A 139 4.93 0.22 -9.62
C PHE A 139 5.98 0.41 -10.73
N SER A 140 7.03 1.20 -10.51
CA SER A 140 8.15 1.32 -11.46
C SER A 140 8.99 0.05 -11.59
N ARG A 141 8.88 -0.87 -10.61
CA ARG A 141 9.58 -2.17 -10.61
C ARG A 141 8.79 -3.29 -11.28
N LEU A 142 7.57 -3.01 -11.75
CA LEU A 142 6.76 -3.96 -12.50
C LEU A 142 7.36 -4.22 -13.89
N GLU A 143 7.35 -5.48 -14.31
CA GLU A 143 7.63 -5.83 -15.70
C GLU A 143 6.61 -5.20 -16.66
N ALA A 144 7.03 -4.96 -17.90
CA ALA A 144 6.13 -4.52 -18.97
C ALA A 144 4.85 -5.38 -19.04
N ASN A 145 3.71 -4.73 -19.29
CA ASN A 145 2.37 -5.36 -19.33
C ASN A 145 1.86 -5.95 -18.00
N THR A 146 2.54 -5.70 -16.87
CA THR A 146 2.01 -6.06 -15.55
C THR A 146 1.24 -4.89 -14.96
N PHE A 147 -0.03 -5.12 -14.64
CA PHE A 147 -0.90 -4.11 -14.05
C PHE A 147 -1.89 -4.74 -13.07
N PHE A 148 -2.62 -3.89 -12.34
CA PHE A 148 -3.63 -4.30 -11.38
C PHE A 148 -4.94 -3.62 -11.72
N SER A 149 -5.97 -4.42 -12.00
CA SER A 149 -7.30 -3.88 -12.29
C SER A 149 -7.95 -3.28 -11.05
N LEU A 150 -8.46 -2.06 -11.18
CA LEU A 150 -9.25 -1.40 -10.14
C LEU A 150 -10.74 -1.73 -10.28
N PHE A 151 -11.49 -1.57 -9.19
CA PHE A 151 -12.93 -1.83 -9.19
C PHE A 151 -13.71 -0.61 -9.69
N GLN A 152 -14.48 -0.81 -10.76
CA GLN A 152 -15.37 0.20 -11.33
C GLN A 152 -16.69 0.31 -10.55
N GLU A 153 -17.48 1.37 -10.79
CA GLU A 153 -18.77 1.61 -10.10
C GLU A 153 -19.73 0.40 -10.15
N ARG A 154 -19.79 -0.32 -11.28
CA ARG A 154 -20.62 -1.53 -11.43
C ARG A 154 -20.20 -2.71 -10.51
N ASN A 155 -18.98 -2.67 -9.98
CA ASN A 155 -18.40 -3.67 -9.08
C ASN A 155 -17.96 -3.05 -7.75
N LYS A 156 -18.56 -1.92 -7.35
CA LYS A 156 -18.20 -1.25 -6.10
C LYS A 156 -18.43 -2.14 -4.87
N ASP A 157 -19.39 -3.05 -4.94
CA ASP A 157 -19.66 -4.07 -3.92
C ASP A 157 -18.43 -4.94 -3.66
N LEU A 158 -17.65 -5.26 -4.70
CA LEU A 158 -16.42 -6.02 -4.56
C LEU A 158 -15.34 -5.23 -3.83
N TYR A 159 -15.18 -3.93 -4.11
CA TYR A 159 -14.28 -3.07 -3.32
C TYR A 159 -14.64 -3.10 -1.83
N TYR A 160 -15.93 -2.99 -1.49
CA TYR A 160 -16.38 -3.08 -0.10
C TYR A 160 -16.22 -4.48 0.49
N SER A 161 -16.34 -5.53 -0.32
CA SER A 161 -16.07 -6.91 0.11
C SER A 161 -14.62 -7.08 0.56
N PHE A 162 -13.66 -6.59 -0.25
CA PHE A 162 -12.25 -6.52 0.16
C PHE A 162 -12.09 -5.67 1.41
N LYS A 163 -12.58 -4.43 1.38
CA LYS A 163 -12.39 -3.46 2.47
C LYS A 163 -12.90 -3.95 3.82
N ASN A 164 -14.11 -4.52 3.86
CA ASN A 164 -14.75 -4.97 5.09
C ASN A 164 -14.12 -6.25 5.65
N ASN A 165 -13.43 -7.02 4.81
CA ASN A 165 -12.73 -8.25 5.19
C ASN A 165 -11.22 -8.05 5.39
N ILE A 166 -10.71 -6.80 5.30
CA ILE A 166 -9.34 -6.51 5.72
C ILE A 166 -9.23 -6.73 7.23
N VAL A 167 -8.41 -7.71 7.57
CA VAL A 167 -8.04 -8.08 8.94
C VAL A 167 -6.52 -8.14 8.93
N GLY A 168 -5.87 -7.32 9.75
CA GLY A 168 -4.41 -7.19 9.79
C GLY A 168 -3.70 -8.41 10.40
N GLY A 169 -2.45 -8.20 10.82
CA GLY A 169 -1.70 -9.19 11.61
C GLY A 169 -2.42 -9.52 12.92
N PRO A 170 -2.51 -10.80 13.31
CA PRO A 170 -3.10 -11.18 14.58
C PRO A 170 -2.17 -10.78 15.73
N SER A 171 -2.73 -10.06 16.72
CA SER A 171 -2.07 -9.71 17.97
C SER A 171 -2.89 -10.29 19.12
N ILE A 172 -2.44 -11.42 19.66
CA ILE A 172 -3.23 -12.30 20.52
C ILE A 172 -2.38 -12.78 21.69
N ILE A 173 -2.90 -12.59 22.90
CA ILE A 173 -2.37 -13.19 24.13
C ILE A 173 -3.10 -14.51 24.38
N PHE A 174 -2.34 -15.60 24.42
CA PHE A 174 -2.83 -16.95 24.66
C PHE A 174 -2.70 -17.34 26.13
N GLN A 175 -1.53 -17.07 26.72
CA GLN A 175 -1.25 -17.26 28.15
C GLN A 175 -0.68 -15.99 28.76
N ARG A 176 -1.13 -15.66 29.99
CA ARG A 176 -0.80 -14.39 30.64
C ARG A 176 0.56 -14.36 31.31
N TYR A 177 1.10 -15.51 31.71
CA TYR A 177 2.32 -15.56 32.51
C TYR A 177 2.98 -16.94 32.46
N HIS A 178 4.26 -16.94 32.11
CA HIS A 178 5.18 -18.05 32.33
C HIS A 178 6.51 -17.53 32.87
N GLU A 179 7.07 -18.25 33.81
CA GLU A 179 8.39 -18.00 34.38
C GLU A 179 9.17 -19.32 34.49
N ARG A 180 10.45 -19.24 34.08
CA ARG A 180 11.41 -20.34 34.13
C ARG A 180 11.50 -20.94 35.54
N ASP A 181 11.43 -22.26 35.62
CA ASP A 181 11.56 -23.08 36.82
C ASP A 181 10.52 -22.80 37.93
N LYS A 182 9.50 -21.97 37.65
CA LYS A 182 8.41 -21.64 38.60
C LYS A 182 7.04 -22.03 38.10
N THR A 183 6.76 -21.77 36.83
CA THR A 183 5.48 -22.09 36.20
C THR A 183 5.53 -23.42 35.49
N PHE A 184 4.36 -23.97 35.20
CA PHE A 184 4.21 -25.21 34.45
C PHE A 184 3.45 -24.92 33.16
N ILE A 185 3.81 -25.61 32.08
CA ILE A 185 3.09 -25.59 30.80
C ILE A 185 2.16 -26.80 30.71
N ARG A 186 1.46 -26.94 29.58
CA ARG A 186 0.60 -28.09 29.24
C ARG A 186 1.19 -29.44 29.70
N GLY A 187 0.34 -30.26 30.29
CA GLY A 187 0.74 -31.58 30.80
C GLY A 187 1.55 -31.54 32.11
N GLY A 188 1.67 -30.37 32.75
CA GLY A 188 2.34 -30.22 34.04
C GLY A 188 3.87 -30.24 33.96
N LYS A 189 4.44 -30.05 32.77
CA LYS A 189 5.90 -29.94 32.59
C LYS A 189 6.37 -28.56 33.07
N PRO A 190 7.50 -28.44 33.77
CA PRO A 190 8.01 -27.14 34.19
C PRO A 190 8.43 -26.30 32.97
N CYS A 191 8.09 -25.02 32.97
CA CYS A 191 8.60 -24.08 31.99
C CYS A 191 10.11 -23.91 32.21
N LYS A 192 10.93 -24.19 31.20
CA LYS A 192 12.39 -24.03 31.25
C LYS A 192 12.87 -22.81 30.50
N ARG A 193 12.11 -22.34 29.51
CA ARG A 193 12.45 -21.15 28.73
C ARG A 193 11.19 -20.52 28.13
N VAL A 194 11.16 -19.18 28.09
CA VAL A 194 10.29 -18.45 27.16
C VAL A 194 11.14 -18.08 25.95
N TRP A 195 10.77 -18.63 24.80
CA TRP A 195 11.46 -18.45 23.52
C TRP A 195 10.65 -17.51 22.63
N GLY A 196 11.32 -16.53 22.04
CA GLY A 196 10.74 -15.59 21.08
C GLY A 196 11.31 -15.83 19.69
N ALA A 197 10.45 -15.82 18.67
CA ALA A 197 10.80 -15.81 17.26
C ALA A 197 10.13 -14.62 16.57
N ASP A 198 10.81 -14.05 15.59
CA ASP A 198 10.32 -12.92 14.80
C ASP A 198 10.61 -13.19 13.32
N ALA A 199 9.61 -13.01 12.45
CA ALA A 199 9.77 -13.26 11.03
C ALA A 199 10.46 -12.07 10.35
N ASN A 200 11.66 -12.30 9.82
CA ASN A 200 12.41 -11.29 9.07
C ASN A 200 11.62 -10.73 7.88
N ALA A 201 11.11 -9.50 8.04
CA ALA A 201 10.38 -8.76 7.00
C ALA A 201 9.12 -9.48 6.47
N LEU A 202 8.26 -10.01 7.35
CA LEU A 202 7.09 -10.83 6.98
C LEU A 202 6.25 -10.24 5.84
N TYR A 203 5.91 -8.95 5.91
CA TYR A 203 5.08 -8.32 4.87
C TYR A 203 5.83 -8.08 3.57
N LEU A 204 7.14 -7.87 3.61
CA LEU A 204 7.97 -7.77 2.41
C LEU A 204 8.07 -9.13 1.71
N TRP A 205 8.26 -10.21 2.48
CA TRP A 205 8.20 -11.58 1.98
C TRP A 205 6.82 -11.87 1.34
N ALA A 206 5.74 -11.48 2.01
CA ALA A 206 4.38 -11.64 1.51
C ALA A 206 4.12 -10.83 0.22
N LEU A 207 4.69 -9.62 0.11
CA LEU A 207 4.61 -8.79 -1.10
C LEU A 207 5.37 -9.42 -2.28
N ALA A 208 6.43 -10.18 -2.01
CA ALA A 208 7.21 -10.93 -2.99
C ALA A 208 6.62 -12.32 -3.33
N GLN A 209 5.37 -12.59 -2.96
CA GLN A 209 4.62 -13.77 -3.43
C GLN A 209 3.82 -13.43 -4.69
N ASP A 210 3.16 -14.42 -5.29
CA ASP A 210 2.26 -14.19 -6.41
C ASP A 210 1.15 -13.20 -6.03
N MET A 211 0.97 -12.17 -6.87
CA MET A 211 0.01 -11.09 -6.68
C MET A 211 -1.13 -11.16 -7.71
N PRO A 212 -2.31 -10.57 -7.40
CA PRO A 212 -3.49 -10.58 -8.26
C PRO A 212 -3.38 -9.58 -9.43
N CYS A 213 -2.59 -9.95 -10.44
CA CYS A 213 -2.32 -9.11 -11.61
C CYS A 213 -3.37 -9.26 -12.71
N GLY A 214 -3.33 -8.33 -13.65
CA GLY A 214 -4.12 -8.33 -14.86
C GLY A 214 -5.59 -8.00 -14.63
N TYR A 215 -6.43 -8.47 -15.55
CA TYR A 215 -7.87 -8.43 -15.41
C TYR A 215 -8.37 -9.53 -14.47
N TYR A 216 -9.51 -9.27 -13.85
CA TYR A 216 -10.18 -10.25 -13.01
C TYR A 216 -11.47 -10.76 -13.65
N ALA A 217 -11.79 -12.01 -13.34
CA ALA A 217 -13.09 -12.61 -13.63
C ALA A 217 -13.82 -12.89 -12.33
N ARG A 218 -15.13 -12.64 -12.31
CA ARG A 218 -15.96 -12.94 -11.14
C ARG A 218 -16.97 -14.03 -11.47
N ARG A 219 -17.23 -14.90 -10.51
CA ARG A 219 -18.35 -15.85 -10.54
C ARG A 219 -19.10 -15.73 -9.23
N SER A 220 -20.43 -15.74 -9.29
CA SER A 220 -21.26 -15.67 -8.09
C SER A 220 -22.34 -16.74 -8.10
N SER A 221 -22.77 -17.18 -6.92
CA SER A 221 -23.88 -18.11 -6.77
C SER A 221 -25.16 -17.57 -7.42
N GLU A 222 -25.39 -16.25 -7.36
CA GLU A 222 -26.52 -15.56 -8.01
C GLU A 222 -26.57 -15.74 -9.53
N THR A 223 -25.40 -15.97 -10.15
CA THR A 223 -25.28 -16.19 -11.59
C THR A 223 -24.96 -17.64 -11.94
N ASN A 224 -25.22 -18.58 -11.01
CA ASN A 224 -24.85 -19.99 -11.14
C ASN A 224 -23.37 -20.17 -11.50
N PHE A 225 -22.52 -19.35 -10.89
CA PHE A 225 -21.07 -19.28 -11.09
C PHE A 225 -20.64 -19.14 -12.56
N ARG A 226 -21.46 -18.47 -13.37
CA ARG A 226 -21.06 -18.09 -14.72
C ARG A 226 -19.96 -17.03 -14.67
N LYS A 227 -18.97 -17.19 -15.55
CA LYS A 227 -17.85 -16.27 -15.67
C LYS A 227 -18.35 -14.90 -16.11
N GLN A 228 -18.10 -13.89 -15.29
CA GLN A 228 -18.33 -12.49 -15.61
C GLN A 228 -16.97 -11.84 -15.85
N ASP A 229 -16.61 -11.72 -17.12
CA ASP A 229 -15.43 -10.97 -17.54
C ASP A 229 -15.83 -9.49 -17.67
N PHE A 230 -15.53 -8.69 -16.66
CA PHE A 230 -15.89 -7.28 -16.70
C PHE A 230 -15.06 -6.50 -17.72
N PHE A 231 -13.84 -6.95 -18.02
CA PHE A 231 -12.89 -6.18 -18.84
C PHE A 231 -12.84 -6.61 -20.30
N ASN A 232 -13.53 -7.69 -20.67
CA ASN A 232 -13.47 -8.30 -21.99
C ASN A 232 -14.46 -7.65 -22.97
N LYS A 233 -14.44 -6.31 -23.04
CA LYS A 233 -15.07 -5.59 -24.15
C LYS A 233 -14.10 -5.64 -25.33
N SER A 234 -14.59 -6.02 -26.51
CA SER A 234 -13.80 -6.03 -27.75
C SER A 234 -13.10 -4.70 -28.02
N SER A 235 -13.70 -3.58 -27.58
CA SER A 235 -13.09 -2.26 -27.67
C SER A 235 -11.80 -2.15 -26.86
N ILE A 236 -11.79 -2.64 -25.63
CA ILE A 236 -10.62 -2.53 -24.76
C ILE A 236 -9.52 -3.50 -25.21
N GLU A 237 -9.89 -4.75 -25.55
CA GLU A 237 -8.94 -5.72 -26.11
C GLU A 237 -8.24 -5.17 -27.36
N TRP A 238 -8.97 -4.45 -28.22
CA TRP A 238 -8.41 -3.78 -29.39
C TRP A 238 -7.47 -2.62 -29.01
N LEU A 239 -7.88 -1.75 -28.07
CA LEU A 239 -7.06 -0.62 -27.62
C LEU A 239 -5.74 -1.09 -27.00
N ASP A 240 -5.79 -2.11 -26.14
CA ASP A 240 -4.59 -2.68 -25.51
C ASP A 240 -3.68 -3.37 -26.55
N TYR A 241 -4.26 -4.05 -27.53
CA TYR A 241 -3.51 -4.63 -28.65
C TYR A 241 -2.79 -3.55 -29.46
N VAL A 242 -3.48 -2.47 -29.81
CA VAL A 242 -2.90 -1.35 -30.57
C VAL A 242 -1.81 -0.64 -29.76
N ALA A 243 -2.06 -0.38 -28.47
CA ALA A 243 -1.09 0.21 -27.56
C ALA A 243 0.21 -0.63 -27.51
N GLN A 244 0.08 -1.95 -27.38
CA GLN A 244 1.23 -2.86 -27.36
C GLN A 244 1.94 -2.93 -28.72
N ARG A 245 1.18 -3.09 -29.81
CA ARG A 245 1.74 -3.23 -31.17
C ARG A 245 2.51 -1.98 -31.59
N ASP A 246 1.96 -0.81 -31.30
CA ASP A 246 2.52 0.47 -31.76
C ASP A 246 3.45 1.12 -30.71
N GLY A 247 3.56 0.54 -29.51
CA GLY A 247 4.38 1.08 -28.43
C GLY A 247 3.90 2.43 -27.92
N VAL A 248 2.58 2.68 -27.95
CA VAL A 248 1.96 3.95 -27.56
C VAL A 248 1.14 3.78 -26.27
N ASN A 249 0.97 4.88 -25.53
CA ASN A 249 0.13 4.89 -24.34
C ASN A 249 -1.27 5.42 -24.68
N ILE A 250 -2.28 4.56 -24.61
CA ILE A 250 -3.67 4.90 -24.93
C ILE A 250 -4.46 5.03 -23.63
N GLU A 251 -5.03 6.21 -23.37
CA GLU A 251 -5.96 6.49 -22.27
C GLU A 251 -7.37 5.98 -22.62
N HIS A 252 -7.93 5.07 -21.85
CA HIS A 252 -9.27 4.50 -22.05
C HIS A 252 -9.96 4.16 -20.71
N ALA A 253 -11.19 3.67 -20.79
CA ALA A 253 -12.06 3.42 -19.63
C ALA A 253 -11.47 2.52 -18.51
N HIS A 254 -10.44 1.72 -18.81
CA HIS A 254 -9.86 0.76 -17.86
C HIS A 254 -8.52 1.19 -17.27
N ASN A 255 -7.97 2.35 -17.67
CA ASN A 255 -6.74 2.90 -17.10
C ASN A 255 -6.94 4.34 -16.57
N MET A 256 -6.48 5.38 -17.28
CA MET A 256 -6.59 6.79 -16.91
C MET A 256 -7.98 7.40 -17.17
N GLY A 257 -8.91 6.60 -17.71
CA GLY A 257 -10.28 7.00 -18.01
C GLY A 257 -10.46 7.50 -19.44
N GLU A 258 -11.71 7.55 -19.90
CA GLU A 258 -12.04 8.10 -21.22
C GLU A 258 -11.87 9.62 -21.22
N LYS A 259 -11.24 10.15 -22.28
CA LYS A 259 -11.01 11.59 -22.41
C LYS A 259 -12.20 12.28 -23.07
N ARG A 260 -12.58 13.44 -22.54
CA ARG A 260 -13.59 14.29 -23.16
C ARG A 260 -12.96 15.25 -24.16
N ILE A 261 -13.27 15.10 -25.44
CA ILE A 261 -12.88 16.01 -26.52
C ILE A 261 -14.11 16.76 -27.02
N GLY A 262 -14.18 18.04 -26.66
CA GLY A 262 -15.36 18.87 -26.91
C GLY A 262 -16.60 18.28 -26.24
N ARG A 263 -17.58 17.84 -27.03
CA ARG A 263 -18.84 17.27 -26.51
C ARG A 263 -18.81 15.74 -26.33
N TYR A 264 -17.79 15.04 -26.81
CA TYR A 264 -17.74 13.57 -26.81
C TYR A 264 -16.69 13.03 -25.85
N PHE A 265 -17.00 11.91 -25.19
CA PHE A 265 -16.01 11.03 -24.59
C PHE A 265 -15.56 10.03 -25.64
N VAL A 266 -14.25 9.91 -25.87
CA VAL A 266 -13.66 9.00 -26.86
C VAL A 266 -13.23 7.69 -26.20
N ASP A 267 -13.28 6.58 -26.95
CA ASP A 267 -12.96 5.25 -26.40
C ASP A 267 -11.48 5.13 -25.98
N GLY A 268 -10.56 5.65 -26.80
CA GLY A 268 -9.12 5.67 -26.54
C GLY A 268 -8.46 6.99 -26.96
N PHE A 269 -7.49 7.48 -26.18
CA PHE A 269 -6.75 8.71 -26.49
C PHE A 269 -5.26 8.62 -26.20
N ASP A 270 -4.44 8.85 -27.22
CA ASP A 270 -3.00 9.03 -27.07
C ASP A 270 -2.67 10.53 -27.00
N THR A 271 -2.28 10.98 -25.81
CA THR A 271 -1.93 12.38 -25.55
C THR A 271 -0.65 12.82 -26.26
N ALA A 272 0.34 11.93 -26.43
CA ALA A 272 1.62 12.29 -27.04
C ALA A 272 1.44 12.57 -28.54
N ASN A 273 0.69 11.70 -29.23
CA ASN A 273 0.51 11.79 -30.69
C ASN A 273 -0.79 12.49 -31.10
N LYS A 274 -1.58 13.02 -30.15
CA LYS A 274 -2.91 13.60 -30.40
C LYS A 274 -3.79 12.69 -31.27
N THR A 275 -3.76 11.40 -30.98
CA THR A 275 -4.49 10.38 -31.74
C THR A 275 -5.66 9.84 -30.92
N ILE A 276 -6.83 9.78 -31.54
CA ILE A 276 -8.06 9.23 -30.99
C ILE A 276 -8.29 7.85 -31.60
N TYR A 277 -8.62 6.88 -30.75
CA TYR A 277 -8.99 5.53 -31.15
C TYR A 277 -10.47 5.30 -30.83
N GLU A 278 -11.29 4.94 -31.83
CA GLU A 278 -12.75 4.71 -31.66
C GLU A 278 -13.11 3.29 -32.09
N PHE A 279 -13.78 2.55 -31.21
CA PHE A 279 -14.29 1.21 -31.51
C PHE A 279 -15.79 1.27 -31.80
N ASN A 280 -16.13 1.19 -33.07
CA ASN A 280 -17.52 1.33 -33.52
C ASN A 280 -18.26 -0.01 -33.48
N GLY A 281 -19.02 -0.25 -32.40
CA GLY A 281 -19.97 -1.37 -32.30
C GLY A 281 -21.00 -1.33 -33.43
N CYS A 282 -21.05 -2.34 -34.32
CA CYS A 282 -21.82 -2.23 -35.57
C CYS A 282 -23.31 -1.94 -35.34
N TYR A 283 -23.91 -2.56 -34.32
CA TYR A 283 -25.31 -2.30 -33.94
C TYR A 283 -25.53 -0.89 -33.38
N PHE A 284 -24.63 -0.39 -32.52
CA PHE A 284 -24.79 0.90 -31.85
C PHE A 284 -24.42 2.10 -32.72
N HIS A 285 -23.58 1.87 -33.74
CA HIS A 285 -23.07 2.90 -34.63
C HIS A 285 -23.64 2.79 -36.05
N GLY A 286 -24.67 1.97 -36.26
CA GLY A 286 -25.45 1.95 -37.49
C GLY A 286 -24.80 1.27 -38.70
N HIS A 287 -23.71 0.53 -38.51
CA HIS A 287 -23.01 -0.12 -39.61
C HIS A 287 -23.72 -1.40 -40.04
N GLN A 288 -24.16 -1.41 -41.30
CA GLN A 288 -24.75 -2.57 -41.94
C GLN A 288 -23.66 -3.51 -42.45
N CYS A 289 -23.64 -4.72 -41.92
CA CYS A 289 -22.65 -5.75 -42.24
C CYS A 289 -23.16 -7.14 -41.84
N GLU A 290 -22.36 -8.17 -42.05
CA GLU A 290 -22.69 -9.58 -41.74
C GLU A 290 -23.11 -9.86 -40.28
N ILE A 291 -22.79 -8.98 -39.34
CA ILE A 291 -23.18 -9.12 -37.92
C ILE A 291 -24.31 -8.16 -37.49
N ASN A 292 -24.78 -7.30 -38.39
CA ASN A 292 -25.85 -6.34 -38.12
C ASN A 292 -26.62 -6.02 -39.40
N GLU A 293 -27.67 -6.79 -39.64
CA GLU A 293 -28.58 -6.65 -40.79
C GLU A 293 -29.85 -5.84 -40.45
N LYS A 294 -29.95 -5.29 -39.23
CA LYS A 294 -31.11 -4.50 -38.82
C LYS A 294 -31.13 -3.15 -39.52
N ASP A 295 -32.32 -2.68 -39.90
CA ASP A 295 -32.52 -1.32 -40.42
C ASP A 295 -32.85 -0.29 -39.31
N TYR A 296 -33.23 -0.78 -38.13
CA TYR A 296 -33.67 0.04 -37.00
C TYR A 296 -32.99 -0.37 -35.69
N ASN A 297 -32.58 0.62 -34.90
CA ASN A 297 -32.00 0.41 -33.58
C ASN A 297 -33.05 0.64 -32.50
N GLU A 298 -33.50 -0.45 -31.87
CA GLU A 298 -34.53 -0.43 -30.82
C GLU A 298 -34.06 0.28 -29.54
N ARG A 299 -32.75 0.31 -29.27
CA ARG A 299 -32.20 0.93 -28.06
C ARG A 299 -32.17 2.45 -28.16
N CYS A 300 -31.83 2.97 -29.33
CA CYS A 300 -31.72 4.40 -29.59
C CYS A 300 -32.99 5.00 -30.22
N GLY A 301 -33.95 4.16 -30.63
CA GLY A 301 -35.22 4.59 -31.22
C GLY A 301 -35.08 5.26 -32.58
N VAL A 302 -34.06 4.90 -33.37
CA VAL A 302 -33.74 5.55 -34.66
C VAL A 302 -33.31 4.53 -35.71
N GLN A 303 -33.40 4.91 -37.00
CA GLN A 303 -32.89 4.11 -38.11
C GLN A 303 -31.36 3.94 -38.03
N MET A 304 -30.86 2.78 -38.47
CA MET A 304 -29.41 2.51 -38.49
C MET A 304 -28.64 3.52 -39.33
N ARG A 305 -29.21 3.95 -40.47
CA ARG A 305 -28.62 5.00 -41.32
C ARG A 305 -28.32 6.29 -40.54
N VAL A 306 -29.24 6.71 -39.67
CA VAL A 306 -29.08 7.92 -38.85
C VAL A 306 -27.95 7.75 -37.84
N LEU A 307 -27.80 6.56 -37.23
CA LEU A 307 -26.67 6.29 -36.32
C LEU A 307 -25.33 6.25 -37.06
N TYR A 308 -25.32 5.71 -38.27
CA TYR A 308 -24.14 5.70 -39.12
C TYR A 308 -23.70 7.11 -39.48
N GLU A 309 -24.63 7.94 -39.96
CA GLU A 309 -24.37 9.36 -40.27
C GLU A 309 -23.83 10.11 -39.04
N ARG A 310 -24.44 9.94 -37.86
CA ARG A 310 -23.94 10.52 -36.61
C ARG A 310 -22.54 10.05 -36.23
N THR A 311 -22.20 8.80 -36.50
CA THR A 311 -20.86 8.25 -36.24
C THR A 311 -19.82 8.90 -37.16
N ILE A 312 -20.14 9.06 -38.45
CA ILE A 312 -19.28 9.75 -39.41
C ILE A 312 -19.13 11.24 -39.07
N GLU A 313 -20.22 11.91 -38.67
CA GLU A 313 -20.18 13.30 -38.21
C GLU A 313 -19.32 13.48 -36.96
N ARG A 314 -19.41 12.55 -36.00
CA ARG A 314 -18.54 12.54 -34.81
C ARG A 314 -17.08 12.41 -35.22
N LYS A 315 -16.74 11.49 -36.13
CA LYS A 315 -15.37 11.35 -36.64
C LYS A 315 -14.86 12.65 -37.26
N ARG A 316 -15.64 13.27 -38.16
CA ARG A 316 -15.31 14.57 -38.77
C ARG A 316 -15.11 15.66 -37.73
N TYR A 317 -16.02 15.77 -36.76
CA TYR A 317 -15.94 16.74 -35.66
C TYR A 317 -14.62 16.66 -34.88
N LEU A 318 -14.11 15.45 -34.66
CA LEU A 318 -12.84 15.22 -33.97
C LEU A 318 -11.65 15.55 -34.89
N GLN A 319 -11.69 15.14 -36.15
CA GLN A 319 -10.65 15.45 -37.15
C GLN A 319 -10.51 16.96 -37.40
N ASP A 320 -11.62 17.69 -37.51
CA ASP A 320 -11.64 19.15 -37.70
C ASP A 320 -10.98 19.93 -36.55
N ARG A 321 -10.76 19.28 -35.41
CA ARG A 321 -10.07 19.84 -34.24
C ARG A 321 -8.57 19.50 -34.20
N GLY A 322 -8.05 18.92 -35.28
CA GLY A 322 -6.62 18.61 -35.44
C GLY A 322 -6.20 17.30 -34.79
N TYR A 323 -7.12 16.36 -34.58
CA TYR A 323 -6.82 15.03 -34.08
C TYR A 323 -6.78 14.00 -35.21
N THR A 324 -5.81 13.08 -35.15
CA THR A 324 -5.85 11.87 -35.97
C THR A 324 -6.86 10.92 -35.37
N VAL A 325 -7.81 10.41 -36.17
CA VAL A 325 -8.83 9.45 -35.68
C VAL A 325 -8.61 8.11 -36.37
N VAL A 326 -8.23 7.12 -35.58
CA VAL A 326 -8.12 5.71 -35.97
C VAL A 326 -9.36 5.00 -35.44
N ASP A 327 -10.19 4.46 -36.32
CA ASP A 327 -11.38 3.73 -35.92
C ASP A 327 -11.43 2.34 -36.52
N ILE A 328 -12.07 1.43 -35.80
CA ILE A 328 -12.34 0.07 -36.27
C ILE A 328 -13.80 -0.27 -36.04
N TRP A 329 -14.40 -0.95 -37.00
CA TRP A 329 -15.74 -1.50 -36.85
C TRP A 329 -15.70 -2.88 -36.17
N GLU A 330 -16.72 -3.20 -35.39
CA GLU A 330 -16.79 -4.48 -34.67
C GLU A 330 -16.64 -5.71 -35.59
N CYS A 331 -17.22 -5.67 -36.80
CA CYS A 331 -17.08 -6.75 -37.79
C CYS A 331 -15.63 -6.89 -38.27
N GLN A 332 -14.94 -5.78 -38.52
CA GLN A 332 -13.53 -5.78 -38.91
C GLN A 332 -12.67 -6.38 -37.81
N TYR A 333 -12.90 -5.98 -36.55
CA TYR A 333 -12.17 -6.53 -35.42
C TYR A 333 -12.46 -8.03 -35.22
N LYS A 334 -13.72 -8.47 -35.39
CA LYS A 334 -14.08 -9.90 -35.36
C LYS A 334 -13.37 -10.70 -36.44
N GLN A 335 -13.16 -10.12 -37.63
CA GLN A 335 -12.41 -10.76 -38.69
C GLN A 335 -10.90 -10.78 -38.37
N MET A 336 -10.33 -9.68 -37.89
CA MET A 336 -8.93 -9.62 -37.44
C MET A 336 -8.63 -10.70 -36.40
N ARG A 337 -9.53 -10.93 -35.43
CA ARG A 337 -9.37 -12.00 -34.43
C ARG A 337 -9.23 -13.41 -35.03
N LYS A 338 -9.66 -13.63 -36.27
CA LYS A 338 -9.53 -14.90 -37.00
C LYS A 338 -8.30 -14.93 -37.90
N THR A 339 -7.90 -13.79 -38.46
CA THR A 339 -6.90 -13.72 -39.54
C THR A 339 -5.55 -13.16 -39.12
N ASP A 340 -5.50 -12.29 -38.12
CA ASP A 340 -4.29 -11.62 -37.64
C ASP A 340 -3.58 -12.51 -36.60
N ASP A 341 -2.37 -12.97 -36.91
CA ASP A 341 -1.60 -13.88 -36.07
C ASP A 341 -0.98 -13.18 -34.85
N ASP A 342 -0.62 -11.90 -34.96
CA ASP A 342 -0.12 -11.10 -33.84
C ASP A 342 -1.23 -10.86 -32.82
N LEU A 343 -2.45 -10.56 -33.30
CA LEU A 343 -3.62 -10.45 -32.43
C LEU A 343 -3.96 -11.80 -31.76
N LYS A 344 -3.80 -12.93 -32.46
CA LYS A 344 -3.99 -14.26 -31.83
C LYS A 344 -2.98 -14.48 -30.72
N LEU A 345 -1.70 -14.19 -30.96
CA LEU A 345 -0.62 -14.32 -29.98
C LEU A 345 -0.85 -13.38 -28.78
N PHE A 346 -1.19 -12.12 -29.05
CA PHE A 346 -1.58 -11.15 -28.03
C PHE A 346 -2.69 -11.70 -27.15
N ARG A 347 -3.78 -12.21 -27.75
CA ARG A 347 -4.94 -12.72 -27.02
C ARG A 347 -4.66 -13.98 -26.20
N GLN A 348 -3.70 -14.80 -26.61
CA GLN A 348 -3.22 -15.94 -25.81
C GLN A 348 -2.54 -15.44 -24.53
N ASN A 349 -1.71 -14.42 -24.62
CA ASN A 349 -1.02 -13.82 -23.48
C ASN A 349 -1.95 -12.94 -22.62
N TYR A 350 -2.90 -12.22 -23.24
CA TYR A 350 -3.85 -11.29 -22.60
C TYR A 350 -4.86 -11.98 -21.67
N LYS A 351 -5.10 -13.28 -21.86
CA LYS A 351 -5.98 -14.11 -21.02
C LYS A 351 -5.25 -15.07 -20.10
N GLN A 352 -3.92 -15.02 -20.07
CA GLN A 352 -3.10 -15.99 -19.35
C GLN A 352 -3.44 -15.93 -17.85
N GLY A 353 -3.82 -17.08 -17.27
CA GLY A 353 -4.07 -17.22 -15.82
C GLY A 353 -5.53 -17.29 -15.36
N LEU A 354 -6.51 -16.94 -16.20
CA LEU A 354 -7.94 -17.06 -15.85
C LEU A 354 -8.54 -18.36 -16.39
N ASP A 355 -9.43 -19.00 -15.62
CA ASP A 355 -10.08 -20.23 -16.07
C ASP A 355 -10.96 -20.01 -17.31
N VAL A 356 -10.94 -20.96 -18.24
CA VAL A 356 -11.65 -20.86 -19.53
C VAL A 356 -13.10 -21.30 -19.47
N LYS A 357 -13.54 -22.00 -18.42
CA LYS A 357 -14.91 -22.54 -18.35
C LYS A 357 -15.92 -21.42 -18.17
N THR A 358 -17.04 -21.54 -18.87
CA THR A 358 -18.14 -20.57 -18.76
C THR A 358 -18.86 -20.65 -17.41
N ALA A 359 -19.02 -21.82 -16.81
CA ALA A 359 -19.65 -22.02 -15.50
C ALA A 359 -18.94 -23.15 -14.74
N MET A 360 -19.07 -23.16 -13.41
CA MET A 360 -18.50 -24.19 -12.53
C MET A 360 -19.46 -24.50 -11.38
N SER A 361 -19.48 -25.73 -10.91
CA SER A 361 -20.10 -26.10 -9.63
C SER A 361 -19.20 -25.72 -8.44
N GLU A 362 -19.76 -25.62 -7.23
CA GLU A 362 -18.97 -25.38 -6.01
C GLU A 362 -17.91 -26.47 -5.79
N ALA A 363 -18.26 -27.73 -6.06
CA ALA A 363 -17.32 -28.86 -5.94
C ALA A 363 -16.13 -28.75 -6.91
N GLU A 364 -16.37 -28.31 -8.15
CA GLU A 364 -15.30 -28.04 -9.12
C GLU A 364 -14.42 -26.88 -8.66
N ILE A 365 -15.02 -25.79 -8.16
CA ILE A 365 -14.28 -24.63 -7.64
C ILE A 365 -13.34 -25.08 -6.51
N LEU A 366 -13.84 -25.83 -5.51
CA LEU A 366 -13.02 -26.34 -4.41
C LEU A 366 -11.90 -27.27 -4.89
N SER A 367 -12.19 -28.16 -5.85
CA SER A 367 -11.19 -29.05 -6.44
C SER A 367 -10.08 -28.28 -7.18
N MET A 368 -10.46 -27.22 -7.90
CA MET A 368 -9.52 -26.36 -8.60
C MET A 368 -8.67 -25.50 -7.66
N ILE A 369 -9.23 -25.02 -6.56
CA ILE A 369 -8.48 -24.33 -5.50
C ILE A 369 -7.48 -25.29 -4.86
N LYS A 370 -7.92 -26.50 -4.50
CA LYS A 370 -7.05 -27.53 -3.89
C LYS A 370 -5.90 -27.94 -4.81
N SER A 371 -6.13 -27.99 -6.11
CA SER A 371 -5.08 -28.27 -7.11
C SER A 371 -4.22 -27.06 -7.49
N GLY A 372 -4.51 -25.87 -6.96
CA GLY A 372 -3.79 -24.63 -7.28
C GLY A 372 -4.08 -24.07 -8.69
N LYS A 373 -5.12 -24.56 -9.38
CA LYS A 373 -5.48 -24.11 -10.73
C LYS A 373 -6.21 -22.76 -10.74
N ILE A 374 -6.83 -22.37 -9.63
CA ILE A 374 -7.46 -21.05 -9.49
C ILE A 374 -6.66 -20.22 -8.50
N PHE A 375 -6.24 -19.05 -8.97
CA PHE A 375 -5.62 -18.02 -8.17
C PHE A 375 -6.58 -16.85 -7.98
N GLY A 376 -6.81 -16.44 -6.73
CA GLY A 376 -7.71 -15.33 -6.48
C GLY A 376 -8.25 -15.26 -5.06
N VAL A 377 -9.51 -14.84 -4.93
CA VAL A 377 -10.20 -14.65 -3.65
C VAL A 377 -11.58 -15.29 -3.69
N VAL A 378 -11.97 -15.94 -2.60
CA VAL A 378 -13.23 -16.65 -2.43
C VAL A 378 -13.98 -16.06 -1.25
N GLU A 379 -15.27 -15.80 -1.43
CA GLU A 379 -16.19 -15.56 -0.32
C GLU A 379 -16.90 -16.86 0.03
N CYS A 380 -16.71 -17.34 1.24
CA CYS A 380 -17.29 -18.61 1.66
C CYS A 380 -17.68 -18.65 3.13
N ASP A 381 -18.49 -19.64 3.47
CA ASP A 381 -18.65 -20.13 4.84
C ASP A 381 -17.66 -21.28 5.05
N ILE A 382 -16.92 -21.24 6.14
CA ILE A 382 -15.92 -22.25 6.50
C ILE A 382 -15.93 -22.51 8.01
N HIS A 383 -15.70 -23.75 8.42
CA HIS A 383 -15.52 -24.07 9.84
C HIS A 383 -14.52 -25.20 10.08
N VAL A 384 -14.04 -25.27 11.33
CA VAL A 384 -13.31 -26.40 11.89
C VAL A 384 -14.34 -27.49 12.27
N PRO A 385 -14.22 -28.72 11.74
CA PRO A 385 -15.05 -29.85 12.15
C PRO A 385 -14.88 -30.21 13.63
N ASP A 386 -15.91 -30.81 14.23
CA ASP A 386 -15.91 -31.12 15.67
C ASP A 386 -14.74 -32.02 16.10
N ASP A 387 -14.38 -33.01 15.28
CA ASP A 387 -13.25 -33.92 15.50
C ASP A 387 -11.87 -33.25 15.46
N LYS A 388 -11.79 -31.99 15.01
CA LYS A 388 -10.55 -31.22 14.89
C LYS A 388 -10.49 -30.00 15.79
N LYS A 389 -11.54 -29.70 16.56
CA LYS A 389 -11.55 -28.54 17.45
C LYS A 389 -10.39 -28.53 18.43
N ASP A 390 -10.03 -29.69 18.97
CA ASP A 390 -8.89 -29.83 19.89
C ASP A 390 -7.56 -29.47 19.21
N LYS A 391 -7.38 -29.85 17.94
CA LYS A 391 -6.21 -29.44 17.14
C LYS A 391 -6.11 -27.92 17.06
N PHE A 392 -7.21 -27.21 16.80
CA PHE A 392 -7.17 -25.76 16.61
C PHE A 392 -7.45 -24.93 17.88
N SER A 393 -7.53 -25.59 19.05
CA SER A 393 -8.03 -24.98 20.29
C SER A 393 -7.11 -23.88 20.85
N GLU A 394 -5.80 -24.12 20.87
CA GLU A 394 -4.81 -23.13 21.31
C GLU A 394 -4.72 -21.97 20.32
N MET A 395 -4.44 -22.24 19.04
CA MET A 395 -4.34 -21.21 18.00
C MET A 395 -5.45 -21.30 16.96
N SER A 396 -6.65 -20.83 17.29
CA SER A 396 -7.78 -20.81 16.35
C SER A 396 -7.41 -20.18 15.00
N SER A 397 -7.51 -20.96 13.92
CA SER A 397 -6.83 -20.65 12.66
C SER A 397 -7.52 -19.60 11.80
N ILE A 398 -8.82 -19.35 11.98
CA ILE A 398 -9.58 -18.39 11.16
C ILE A 398 -9.57 -17.01 11.83
N PHE A 399 -8.73 -16.10 11.34
CA PHE A 399 -8.66 -14.73 11.84
C PHE A 399 -9.74 -13.81 11.23
N LYS A 400 -10.60 -13.23 12.06
CA LYS A 400 -11.64 -12.28 11.63
C LYS A 400 -11.86 -11.15 12.64
N ASN A 401 -12.45 -10.05 12.18
CA ASN A 401 -12.97 -9.02 13.08
C ASN A 401 -14.37 -9.39 13.59
N ALA A 402 -14.59 -9.28 14.88
CA ALA A 402 -15.89 -9.49 15.52
C ALA A 402 -16.14 -8.40 16.58
N ASP A 403 -17.42 -8.13 16.85
CA ASP A 403 -17.81 -7.33 18.01
C ASP A 403 -17.75 -8.23 19.25
N ILE A 404 -16.84 -7.92 20.17
CA ILE A 404 -16.58 -8.69 21.38
C ILE A 404 -17.38 -8.03 22.51
N PRO A 405 -18.48 -8.65 22.97
CA PRO A 405 -19.23 -8.11 24.09
C PRO A 405 -18.54 -8.41 25.43
N LEU A 406 -18.92 -7.73 26.50
CA LEU A 406 -18.27 -7.85 27.81
C LEU A 406 -18.37 -9.27 28.38
N GLU A 407 -19.48 -9.96 28.11
CA GLU A 407 -19.71 -11.34 28.53
C GLU A 407 -18.82 -12.37 27.81
N ALA A 408 -18.21 -12.00 26.69
CA ALA A 408 -17.32 -12.90 25.95
C ALA A 408 -15.89 -12.95 26.52
N ILE A 409 -15.53 -12.03 27.42
CA ILE A 409 -14.23 -12.03 28.10
C ILE A 409 -14.34 -12.61 29.51
N GLY A 410 -13.25 -13.18 30.03
CA GLY A 410 -13.24 -13.84 31.34
C GLY A 410 -13.59 -12.90 32.50
N GLU A 411 -14.18 -13.46 33.57
CA GLU A 411 -14.69 -12.73 34.73
C GLU A 411 -13.69 -11.73 35.33
N HIS A 412 -12.42 -12.12 35.44
CA HIS A 412 -11.34 -11.24 35.89
C HIS A 412 -11.26 -9.94 35.08
N MET A 413 -11.30 -10.02 33.74
CA MET A 413 -11.25 -8.83 32.89
C MET A 413 -12.55 -8.04 32.94
N GLN A 414 -13.69 -8.70 33.15
CA GLN A 414 -14.95 -7.99 33.37
C GLN A 414 -14.90 -7.16 34.66
N ASN A 415 -14.35 -7.73 35.74
CA ASN A 415 -14.17 -7.01 37.01
C ASN A 415 -13.19 -5.85 36.85
N PHE A 416 -12.05 -6.07 36.20
CA PHE A 416 -11.09 -5.00 35.89
C PHE A 416 -11.72 -3.83 35.12
N VAL A 417 -12.55 -4.14 34.10
CA VAL A 417 -13.29 -3.13 33.32
C VAL A 417 -14.24 -2.32 34.22
N ARG A 418 -14.96 -2.98 35.12
CA ARG A 418 -15.90 -2.33 36.06
C ARG A 418 -15.15 -1.48 37.08
N GLU A 419 -14.10 -2.01 37.71
CA GLU A 419 -13.31 -1.33 38.74
C GLU A 419 -12.61 -0.07 38.21
N ASN A 420 -12.15 -0.10 36.95
CA ASN A 420 -11.45 1.02 36.32
C ASN A 420 -12.38 1.95 35.51
N ASN A 421 -13.71 1.79 35.63
CA ASN A 421 -14.70 2.56 34.88
C ASN A 421 -14.44 2.59 33.36
N LEU A 422 -13.97 1.46 32.81
CA LEU A 422 -13.69 1.33 31.38
C LEU A 422 -14.98 1.07 30.59
N ASN A 423 -14.97 1.43 29.31
CA ASN A 423 -16.13 1.27 28.43
C ASN A 423 -16.55 -0.21 28.29
N THR A 424 -17.81 -0.50 28.62
CA THR A 424 -18.48 -1.81 28.61
C THR A 424 -19.18 -2.14 27.29
N LYS A 425 -19.27 -1.20 26.35
CA LYS A 425 -19.86 -1.46 25.02
C LYS A 425 -19.04 -2.49 24.26
N PRO A 426 -19.68 -3.33 23.41
CA PRO A 426 -18.96 -4.25 22.55
C PRO A 426 -17.86 -3.56 21.77
N ARG A 427 -16.67 -4.17 21.76
CA ARG A 427 -15.50 -3.63 21.06
C ARG A 427 -15.22 -4.48 19.83
N ARG A 428 -15.10 -3.83 18.68
CA ARG A 428 -14.69 -4.51 17.47
C ARG A 428 -13.20 -4.84 17.55
N GLY A 429 -12.86 -6.12 17.51
CA GLY A 429 -11.49 -6.61 17.61
C GLY A 429 -11.22 -7.79 16.69
N LEU A 430 -9.93 -8.03 16.42
CA LEU A 430 -9.47 -9.22 15.73
C LEU A 430 -9.51 -10.40 16.70
N ILE A 431 -10.09 -11.52 16.26
CA ILE A 431 -10.13 -12.77 17.01
C ILE A 431 -9.63 -13.94 16.16
N GLY A 432 -9.09 -14.96 16.81
CA GLY A 432 -9.03 -16.32 16.27
C GLY A 432 -10.41 -16.97 16.38
N SER A 433 -10.86 -17.65 15.33
CA SER A 433 -12.18 -18.28 15.27
C SER A 433 -12.11 -19.70 14.73
N MET A 434 -13.09 -20.52 15.12
CA MET A 434 -13.31 -21.86 14.57
C MET A 434 -14.23 -21.85 13.35
N PHE A 435 -14.74 -20.69 12.95
CA PHE A 435 -15.61 -20.54 11.79
C PHE A 435 -15.51 -19.15 11.16
N GLY A 436 -15.83 -19.04 9.88
CA GLY A 436 -16.04 -17.79 9.15
C GLY A 436 -17.34 -17.88 8.38
N ILE A 437 -18.18 -16.84 8.45
CA ILE A 437 -19.40 -16.72 7.65
C ILE A 437 -19.19 -15.58 6.66
N LYS A 438 -19.41 -15.84 5.37
CA LYS A 438 -19.11 -14.90 4.28
C LYS A 438 -17.71 -14.29 4.40
N ILE A 439 -16.73 -15.10 4.80
CA ILE A 439 -15.36 -14.65 4.95
C ILE A 439 -14.69 -14.60 3.57
N PHE A 440 -13.94 -13.53 3.33
CA PHE A 440 -13.11 -13.38 2.14
C PHE A 440 -11.73 -13.98 2.40
N LEU A 441 -11.33 -14.97 1.61
CA LEU A 441 -10.08 -15.71 1.76
C LEU A 441 -9.36 -15.79 0.41
N THR A 442 -8.04 -15.56 0.40
CA THR A 442 -7.24 -15.86 -0.79
C THR A 442 -7.21 -17.36 -1.05
N THR A 443 -7.10 -17.76 -2.31
CA THR A 443 -7.05 -19.19 -2.65
C THR A 443 -5.87 -19.95 -2.04
N PRO A 444 -4.66 -19.37 -1.84
CA PRO A 444 -3.58 -20.04 -1.10
C PRO A 444 -3.93 -20.34 0.36
N LEU A 445 -4.49 -19.35 1.10
CA LEU A 445 -4.88 -19.58 2.50
C LEU A 445 -6.05 -20.56 2.61
N LEU A 446 -7.03 -20.47 1.72
CA LEU A 446 -8.16 -21.40 1.69
C LEU A 446 -7.70 -22.84 1.36
N ARG A 447 -6.75 -22.99 0.44
CA ARG A 447 -6.14 -24.27 0.13
C ARG A 447 -5.50 -24.89 1.38
N TRP A 448 -4.69 -24.12 2.11
CA TRP A 448 -4.08 -24.57 3.36
C TRP A 448 -5.13 -25.03 4.38
N TYR A 449 -6.22 -24.28 4.55
CA TYR A 449 -7.33 -24.68 5.44
C TYR A 449 -7.95 -26.03 5.03
N ILE A 450 -8.21 -26.24 3.74
CA ILE A 450 -8.81 -27.49 3.23
C ILE A 450 -7.84 -28.67 3.41
N GLU A 451 -6.54 -28.46 3.16
CA GLU A 451 -5.49 -29.47 3.38
C GLU A 451 -5.36 -29.84 4.87
N HIS A 452 -5.57 -28.86 5.76
CA HIS A 452 -5.65 -29.05 7.21
C HIS A 452 -7.01 -29.55 7.71
N GLY A 453 -7.94 -29.78 6.78
CA GLY A 453 -9.18 -30.49 7.04
C GLY A 453 -10.34 -29.64 7.56
N LEU A 454 -10.26 -28.31 7.41
CA LEU A 454 -11.41 -27.42 7.56
C LEU A 454 -12.39 -27.64 6.40
N GLN A 455 -13.67 -27.35 6.65
CA GLN A 455 -14.74 -27.60 5.70
C GLN A 455 -15.39 -26.31 5.23
N VAL A 456 -15.43 -26.13 3.90
CA VAL A 456 -16.22 -25.09 3.25
C VAL A 456 -17.64 -25.62 3.08
N THR A 457 -18.63 -24.91 3.63
CA THR A 457 -20.04 -25.32 3.56
C THR A 457 -20.81 -24.59 2.47
N LYS A 458 -20.32 -23.42 2.03
CA LYS A 458 -20.96 -22.62 0.99
C LYS A 458 -19.97 -21.66 0.33
N ILE A 459 -20.04 -21.55 -0.99
CA ILE A 459 -19.35 -20.50 -1.76
C ILE A 459 -20.36 -19.47 -2.25
N TYR A 460 -20.08 -18.18 -2.04
CA TYR A 460 -20.92 -17.08 -2.52
C TYR A 460 -20.38 -16.49 -3.83
N GLN A 461 -19.06 -16.34 -3.91
CA GLN A 461 -18.39 -15.83 -5.08
C GLN A 461 -16.91 -16.19 -5.11
N ILE A 462 -16.34 -16.14 -6.31
CA ILE A 462 -14.90 -16.21 -6.54
C ILE A 462 -14.50 -15.10 -7.50
N VAL A 463 -13.35 -14.48 -7.20
CA VAL A 463 -12.70 -13.50 -8.05
C VAL A 463 -11.34 -14.06 -8.44
N GLU A 464 -11.20 -14.39 -9.71
CA GLU A 464 -10.00 -14.98 -10.30
C GLU A 464 -9.07 -13.89 -10.84
N TYR A 465 -7.77 -14.08 -10.68
CA TYR A 465 -6.72 -13.20 -11.16
C TYR A 465 -5.60 -14.00 -11.81
N THR A 466 -4.74 -13.32 -12.56
CA THR A 466 -3.49 -13.90 -13.05
C THR A 466 -2.43 -13.82 -11.94
N PRO A 467 -1.89 -14.96 -11.44
CA PRO A 467 -0.81 -14.94 -10.47
C PRO A 467 0.48 -14.48 -11.12
N LYS A 468 1.17 -13.52 -10.49
CA LYS A 468 2.53 -13.14 -10.87
C LYS A 468 3.31 -12.63 -9.68
N ASN A 469 4.52 -13.14 -9.48
CA ASN A 469 5.49 -12.60 -8.53
C ASN A 469 6.14 -11.31 -9.07
N CYS A 470 5.36 -10.24 -9.16
CA CYS A 470 5.76 -9.02 -9.84
C CYS A 470 6.55 -8.02 -8.97
N PHE A 471 6.65 -8.25 -7.66
CA PHE A 471 7.34 -7.35 -6.73
C PHE A 471 8.62 -7.93 -6.12
N ALA A 472 9.11 -9.08 -6.62
CA ALA A 472 10.37 -9.66 -6.18
C ALA A 472 11.54 -8.67 -6.27
N SER A 473 11.67 -7.96 -7.40
CA SER A 473 12.72 -6.95 -7.60
C SER A 473 12.67 -5.81 -6.57
N PHE A 474 11.46 -5.34 -6.22
CA PHE A 474 11.27 -4.34 -5.16
C PHE A 474 11.67 -4.89 -3.78
N ALA A 475 11.29 -6.13 -3.47
CA ALA A 475 11.66 -6.77 -2.21
C ALA A 475 13.17 -6.99 -2.09
N ASP A 476 13.83 -7.34 -3.19
CA ASP A 476 15.28 -7.48 -3.27
C ASP A 476 15.98 -6.15 -3.01
N ASP A 477 15.51 -5.05 -3.60
CA ASP A 477 16.09 -3.72 -3.38
C ASP A 477 16.05 -3.30 -1.90
N VAL A 478 14.90 -3.52 -1.25
CA VAL A 478 14.74 -3.23 0.19
C VAL A 478 15.65 -4.14 1.02
N SER A 479 15.69 -5.43 0.71
CA SER A 479 16.49 -6.40 1.47
C SER A 479 17.99 -6.18 1.29
N ASN A 480 18.45 -5.81 0.09
CA ASN A 480 19.83 -5.46 -0.20
C ASN A 480 20.27 -4.23 0.61
N ALA A 481 19.45 -3.16 0.61
CA ALA A 481 19.76 -1.95 1.36
C ALA A 481 19.84 -2.22 2.87
N ARG A 482 18.98 -3.10 3.41
CA ARG A 482 19.04 -3.50 4.82
C ARG A 482 20.32 -4.26 5.16
N ARG A 483 20.69 -5.25 4.33
CA ARG A 483 21.95 -6.00 4.51
C ARG A 483 23.18 -5.09 4.46
N GLU A 484 23.14 -4.04 3.65
CA GLU A 484 24.23 -3.07 3.60
C GLU A 484 24.31 -2.25 4.89
N GLY A 485 23.17 -1.77 5.42
CA GLY A 485 23.13 -1.10 6.72
C GLY A 485 23.59 -1.96 7.90
N ASP A 486 23.39 -3.27 7.83
CA ASP A 486 23.90 -4.22 8.84
C ASP A 486 25.44 -4.38 8.74
N ARG A 487 26.02 -4.19 7.55
CA ARG A 487 27.47 -4.27 7.30
C ARG A 487 28.20 -2.97 7.59
N ASP A 488 27.60 -1.86 7.17
CA ASP A 488 28.13 -0.51 7.37
C ASP A 488 27.12 0.37 8.14
N PRO A 489 27.37 0.59 9.45
CA PRO A 489 26.53 1.46 10.27
C PRO A 489 26.36 2.89 9.75
N SER A 490 27.27 3.37 8.88
CA SER A 490 27.16 4.69 8.25
C SER A 490 25.88 4.79 7.39
N THR A 491 25.48 3.67 6.77
CA THR A 491 24.31 3.60 5.88
C THR A 491 23.01 3.19 6.60
N ALA A 492 23.02 3.11 7.93
CA ALA A 492 21.87 2.66 8.73
C ALA A 492 20.58 3.46 8.46
N ILE A 493 20.69 4.78 8.22
CA ILE A 493 19.52 5.61 7.88
C ILE A 493 18.94 5.22 6.51
N ILE A 494 19.77 4.83 5.54
CA ILE A 494 19.32 4.36 4.22
C ILE A 494 18.60 3.02 4.40
N ALA A 495 19.16 2.11 5.19
CA ALA A 495 18.55 0.83 5.50
C ALA A 495 17.17 0.97 6.16
N GLU A 496 17.05 1.80 7.20
CA GLU A 496 15.77 2.04 7.87
C GLU A 496 14.77 2.82 6.99
N THR A 497 15.26 3.73 6.14
CA THR A 497 14.42 4.43 5.15
C THR A 497 13.89 3.45 4.10
N MET A 498 14.71 2.53 3.61
CA MET A 498 14.29 1.48 2.66
C MET A 498 13.36 0.47 3.30
N LYS A 499 13.55 0.15 4.59
CA LYS A 499 12.57 -0.61 5.38
C LYS A 499 11.22 0.11 5.48
N LEU A 500 11.22 1.44 5.66
CA LEU A 500 9.99 2.23 5.60
C LEU A 500 9.33 2.18 4.21
N PHE A 501 10.11 2.17 3.13
CA PHE A 501 9.59 1.91 1.78
C PHE A 501 8.91 0.53 1.69
N GLY A 502 9.58 -0.52 2.17
CA GLY A 502 9.05 -1.89 2.20
C GLY A 502 7.72 -2.00 2.95
N ASN A 503 7.67 -1.48 4.18
CA ASN A 503 6.48 -1.52 5.03
C ASN A 503 5.34 -0.63 4.50
N SER A 504 5.69 0.51 3.91
CA SER A 504 4.70 1.41 3.29
C SER A 504 4.18 0.88 1.95
N GLY A 505 4.91 -0.03 1.30
CA GLY A 505 4.60 -0.64 -0.01
C GLY A 505 3.15 -1.08 -0.12
N TYR A 506 2.82 -2.11 0.63
CA TYR A 506 1.46 -2.64 0.69
C TYR A 506 0.52 -1.71 1.48
N GLY A 507 0.99 -1.06 2.54
CA GLY A 507 0.17 -0.19 3.39
C GLY A 507 -0.46 0.97 2.61
N ARG A 508 0.26 1.52 1.63
CA ARG A 508 -0.24 2.58 0.76
C ARG A 508 -1.37 2.08 -0.15
N THR A 509 -1.35 0.82 -0.58
CA THR A 509 -2.44 0.21 -1.38
C THR A 509 -3.74 0.04 -0.59
N LEU A 510 -3.66 0.00 0.75
CA LEU A 510 -4.79 -0.16 1.68
C LEU A 510 -5.32 1.17 2.25
N THR A 511 -4.77 2.30 1.81
CA THR A 511 -5.09 3.61 2.39
C THR A 511 -6.59 3.90 2.28
N ASN A 512 -7.24 4.09 3.42
CA ASN A 512 -8.66 4.46 3.46
C ASN A 512 -8.84 5.96 3.16
N LYS A 513 -9.04 6.28 1.88
CA LYS A 513 -9.22 7.64 1.39
C LYS A 513 -10.50 8.32 1.88
N GLU A 514 -11.49 7.57 2.37
CA GLU A 514 -12.72 8.16 2.93
C GLU A 514 -12.46 8.90 4.25
N LYS A 515 -11.38 8.55 4.96
CA LYS A 515 -10.98 9.23 6.19
C LYS A 515 -10.17 10.51 5.92
N HIS A 516 -9.72 10.74 4.69
CA HIS A 516 -8.93 11.91 4.36
C HIS A 516 -9.77 13.18 4.41
N LEU A 517 -9.17 14.24 4.96
CA LEU A 517 -9.76 15.55 5.09
C LEU A 517 -9.04 16.56 4.20
N ASP A 518 -9.75 17.59 3.79
CA ASP A 518 -9.17 18.82 3.26
C ASP A 518 -9.00 19.80 4.41
N ILE A 519 -7.76 20.21 4.65
CA ILE A 519 -7.41 21.19 5.69
C ILE A 519 -7.25 22.55 5.03
N LYS A 520 -7.88 23.57 5.62
CA LYS A 520 -7.71 24.97 5.21
C LYS A 520 -7.38 25.83 6.42
N TYR A 521 -6.49 26.78 6.23
CA TYR A 521 -6.21 27.81 7.21
C TYR A 521 -6.91 29.10 6.80
N CYS A 522 -7.49 29.81 7.76
CA CYS A 522 -8.18 31.06 7.53
C CYS A 522 -8.11 32.00 8.72
N ASP A 523 -8.33 33.27 8.45
CA ASP A 523 -8.55 34.31 9.43
C ASP A 523 -10.02 34.36 9.87
N GLU A 524 -10.31 35.20 10.86
CA GLU A 524 -11.64 35.37 11.43
C GLU A 524 -12.71 35.79 10.41
N SER A 525 -12.31 36.56 9.39
CA SER A 525 -13.21 37.06 8.35
C SER A 525 -13.87 35.95 7.52
N ASN A 526 -13.23 34.77 7.42
CA ASN A 526 -13.67 33.68 6.54
C ASN A 526 -14.27 32.48 7.29
N ILE A 527 -14.24 32.45 8.63
CA ILE A 527 -14.71 31.31 9.43
C ILE A 527 -16.19 31.02 9.17
N GLY A 528 -17.03 32.05 9.20
CA GLY A 528 -18.48 31.88 9.05
C GLY A 528 -18.84 31.18 7.74
N LEU A 529 -18.16 31.51 6.64
CA LEU A 529 -18.34 30.82 5.36
C LEU A 529 -17.83 29.37 5.41
N MET A 530 -16.72 29.11 6.10
CA MET A 530 -16.10 27.79 6.16
C MET A 530 -16.90 26.79 7.01
N VAL A 531 -17.48 27.25 8.12
CA VAL A 531 -18.29 26.44 9.04
C VAL A 531 -19.66 26.10 8.43
N ASN A 532 -20.23 27.00 7.64
CA ASN A 532 -21.50 26.77 6.94
C ASN A 532 -21.39 25.83 5.72
N ASP A 533 -20.18 25.35 5.38
CA ASP A 533 -20.00 24.35 4.32
C ASP A 533 -20.56 23.00 4.78
N PRO A 534 -21.39 22.31 3.96
CA PRO A 534 -21.93 20.99 4.32
C PRO A 534 -20.86 19.91 4.55
N HIS A 535 -19.61 20.14 4.14
CA HIS A 535 -18.49 19.24 4.37
C HIS A 535 -17.68 19.59 5.62
N PHE A 536 -18.06 20.64 6.37
CA PHE A 536 -17.38 21.02 7.61
C PHE A 536 -17.35 19.85 8.59
N ARG A 537 -16.19 19.63 9.22
CA ARG A 537 -15.99 18.59 10.23
C ARG A 537 -15.54 19.15 11.56
N LYS A 538 -14.55 20.04 11.55
CA LYS A 538 -13.92 20.56 12.77
C LYS A 538 -13.28 21.92 12.50
N LEU A 539 -13.27 22.77 13.52
CA LEU A 539 -12.53 24.03 13.61
C LEU A 539 -11.59 23.94 14.81
N ASP A 540 -10.33 24.29 14.62
CA ASP A 540 -9.31 24.40 15.67
C ASP A 540 -8.68 25.80 15.62
N ILE A 541 -8.40 26.38 16.78
CA ILE A 541 -7.72 27.67 16.90
C ILE A 541 -6.22 27.40 16.85
N VAL A 542 -5.52 27.99 15.89
CA VAL A 542 -4.07 27.85 15.74
C VAL A 542 -3.34 28.98 16.47
N ASP A 543 -3.85 30.21 16.30
CA ASP A 543 -3.38 31.43 16.98
C ASP A 543 -4.53 32.44 17.06
N ASP A 544 -4.31 33.57 17.74
CA ASP A 544 -5.31 34.63 17.83
C ASP A 544 -5.71 35.14 16.43
N GLY A 545 -7.00 35.06 16.12
CA GLY A 545 -7.55 35.39 14.80
C GLY A 545 -7.17 34.43 13.66
N PHE A 546 -6.52 33.28 13.93
CA PHE A 546 -6.09 32.32 12.92
C PHE A 546 -6.51 30.87 13.23
N TYR A 547 -7.16 30.23 12.26
CA TYR A 547 -7.91 28.99 12.48
C TYR A 547 -7.57 27.93 11.44
N GLU A 548 -7.59 26.67 11.89
CA GLU A 548 -7.55 25.48 11.04
C GLU A 548 -8.97 24.91 10.89
N VAL A 549 -9.43 24.78 9.66
CA VAL A 549 -10.72 24.18 9.31
C VAL A 549 -10.48 22.84 8.62
N SER A 550 -11.00 21.77 9.23
CA SER A 550 -11.05 20.44 8.65
C SER A 550 -12.37 20.20 7.92
N LYS A 551 -12.31 19.78 6.65
CA LYS A 551 -13.47 19.43 5.82
C LYS A 551 -13.38 18.02 5.26
N THR A 552 -14.52 17.35 5.09
CA THR A 552 -14.60 16.11 4.30
C THR A 552 -14.46 16.41 2.81
N LYS A 553 -14.08 15.42 2.02
CA LYS A 553 -13.92 15.59 0.56
C LYS A 553 -15.27 15.46 -0.14
N LYS A 554 -15.55 16.36 -1.07
CA LYS A 554 -16.78 16.33 -1.91
C LYS A 554 -16.82 15.12 -2.86
N SER A 555 -15.65 14.66 -3.31
CA SER A 555 -15.50 13.47 -4.14
C SER A 555 -14.21 12.74 -3.75
N ILE A 556 -14.25 11.41 -3.74
CA ILE A 556 -13.12 10.56 -3.38
C ILE A 556 -12.86 9.62 -4.56
N SER A 557 -11.62 9.66 -5.08
CA SER A 557 -11.17 8.73 -6.10
C SER A 557 -10.59 7.46 -5.44
N MET A 558 -11.25 6.32 -5.68
CA MET A 558 -10.80 4.99 -5.22
C MET A 558 -9.80 4.38 -6.20
N ASN A 559 -8.68 5.07 -6.43
CA ASN A 559 -7.64 4.67 -7.39
C ASN A 559 -6.46 3.94 -6.75
N LEU A 560 -6.71 3.10 -5.74
CA LEU A 560 -5.69 2.25 -5.12
C LEU A 560 -6.06 0.76 -5.27
N PRO A 561 -5.10 -0.11 -5.62
CA PRO A 561 -5.33 -1.54 -5.80
C PRO A 561 -5.35 -2.25 -4.45
N ILE A 562 -6.48 -2.15 -3.75
CA ILE A 562 -6.71 -2.72 -2.41
C ILE A 562 -6.44 -4.23 -2.33
N GLN A 563 -6.59 -4.94 -3.46
CA GLN A 563 -6.32 -6.37 -3.54
C GLN A 563 -4.85 -6.72 -3.22
N ILE A 564 -3.89 -5.84 -3.49
CA ILE A 564 -2.46 -6.10 -3.20
C ILE A 564 -2.26 -6.27 -1.70
N GLY A 565 -2.62 -5.25 -0.92
CA GLY A 565 -2.48 -5.32 0.53
C GLY A 565 -3.38 -6.40 1.18
N PHE A 566 -4.52 -6.73 0.56
CA PHE A 566 -5.34 -7.85 1.02
C PHE A 566 -4.58 -9.18 0.88
N PHE A 567 -3.96 -9.45 -0.26
CA PHE A 567 -3.12 -10.64 -0.45
C PHE A 567 -1.93 -10.67 0.51
N VAL A 568 -1.25 -9.53 0.70
CA VAL A 568 -0.14 -9.43 1.66
C VAL A 568 -0.56 -9.86 3.07
N TYR A 569 -1.69 -9.38 3.58
CA TYR A 569 -2.17 -9.81 4.90
C TYR A 569 -2.56 -11.29 4.95
N GLN A 570 -3.05 -11.85 3.86
CA GLN A 570 -3.49 -13.24 3.80
C GLN A 570 -2.29 -14.19 3.74
N TYR A 571 -1.24 -13.85 2.97
CA TYR A 571 0.03 -14.57 3.00
C TYR A 571 0.74 -14.46 4.34
N ALA A 572 0.74 -13.28 4.97
CA ALA A 572 1.33 -13.12 6.30
C ALA A 572 0.66 -14.04 7.34
N LYS A 573 -0.67 -14.12 7.34
CA LYS A 573 -1.41 -15.06 8.19
C LYS A 573 -1.08 -16.51 7.86
N LEU A 574 -1.07 -16.86 6.57
CA LEU A 574 -0.72 -18.21 6.13
C LEU A 574 0.66 -18.61 6.67
N ARG A 575 1.66 -17.72 6.56
CA ARG A 575 3.02 -18.00 7.04
C ARG A 575 3.07 -18.24 8.56
N MET A 576 2.29 -17.48 9.34
CA MET A 576 2.19 -17.73 10.79
C MET A 576 1.44 -19.02 11.14
N LEU A 577 0.42 -19.38 10.34
CA LEU A 577 -0.27 -20.66 10.47
C LEU A 577 0.65 -21.84 10.14
N GLU A 578 1.44 -21.74 9.08
CA GLU A 578 2.45 -22.73 8.70
C GLU A 578 3.53 -22.85 9.78
N PHE A 579 4.01 -21.74 10.33
CA PHE A 579 4.98 -21.77 11.43
C PHE A 579 4.44 -22.52 12.66
N TYR A 580 3.19 -22.29 13.03
CA TYR A 580 2.60 -22.96 14.18
C TYR A 580 2.24 -24.43 13.88
N TYR A 581 1.45 -24.70 12.85
CA TYR A 581 0.86 -26.03 12.62
C TYR A 581 1.79 -26.95 11.84
N ASP A 582 2.50 -26.43 10.85
CA ASP A 582 3.29 -27.23 9.93
C ASP A 582 4.73 -27.39 10.43
N PHE A 583 5.15 -26.48 11.34
CA PHE A 583 6.43 -26.58 12.03
C PHE A 583 6.26 -26.93 13.52
N MET A 584 5.79 -26.01 14.39
CA MET A 584 5.79 -26.24 15.84
C MET A 584 5.01 -27.50 16.25
N ASP A 585 3.73 -27.59 15.86
CA ASP A 585 2.83 -28.70 16.21
C ASP A 585 3.25 -30.04 15.57
N THR A 586 3.92 -29.97 14.42
CA THR A 586 4.40 -31.15 13.71
C THR A 586 5.66 -31.71 14.35
N PHE A 587 6.65 -30.87 14.65
CA PHE A 587 7.98 -31.29 15.10
C PHE A 587 8.19 -31.28 16.62
N ILE A 588 7.31 -30.65 17.40
CA ILE A 588 7.40 -30.56 18.86
C ILE A 588 6.16 -31.23 19.46
N ASP A 589 6.33 -32.01 20.53
CA ASP A 589 5.17 -32.55 21.25
C ASP A 589 4.42 -31.40 21.93
N ARG A 590 3.08 -31.39 21.83
CA ARG A 590 2.23 -30.33 22.41
C ARG A 590 2.38 -30.17 23.92
N SER A 591 2.87 -31.18 24.63
CA SER A 591 3.18 -31.06 26.06
C SER A 591 4.49 -30.32 26.33
N ASP A 592 5.37 -30.18 25.33
CA ASP A 592 6.68 -29.52 25.44
C ASP A 592 6.68 -28.05 25.03
N PHE A 593 5.55 -27.54 24.52
CA PHE A 593 5.37 -26.12 24.25
C PHE A 593 3.97 -25.61 24.56
N GLU A 594 3.88 -24.33 24.90
CA GLU A 594 2.64 -23.60 25.06
C GLU A 594 2.80 -22.17 24.56
N TYR A 595 1.88 -21.71 23.72
CA TYR A 595 1.96 -20.39 23.10
C TYR A 595 1.60 -19.32 24.15
N CYS A 596 2.45 -18.30 24.29
CA CYS A 596 2.22 -17.20 25.23
C CYS A 596 1.50 -16.05 24.53
N GLU A 597 2.10 -15.55 23.45
CA GLU A 597 1.67 -14.37 22.73
C GLU A 597 2.12 -14.43 21.27
N MET A 598 1.33 -13.82 20.40
CA MET A 598 1.71 -13.51 19.04
C MET A 598 1.42 -12.04 18.78
N ASP A 599 2.37 -11.32 18.18
CA ASP A 599 2.12 -9.98 17.66
C ASP A 599 2.59 -9.91 16.21
N THR A 600 1.63 -10.10 15.29
CA THR A 600 1.78 -10.05 13.83
C THR A 600 2.78 -11.06 13.23
N ASP A 601 4.06 -10.79 13.38
CA ASP A 601 5.22 -11.55 12.86
C ASP A 601 6.09 -12.13 13.98
N SER A 602 5.78 -11.81 15.23
CA SER A 602 6.45 -12.37 16.41
C SER A 602 5.62 -13.45 17.11
N ALA A 603 6.30 -14.43 17.69
CA ALA A 603 5.75 -15.55 18.42
C ALA A 603 6.56 -15.80 19.69
N TYR A 604 5.89 -15.78 20.85
CA TYR A 604 6.48 -16.09 22.15
C TYR A 604 5.88 -17.37 22.69
N VAL A 605 6.75 -18.32 23.05
CA VAL A 605 6.38 -19.69 23.40
C VAL A 605 7.10 -20.13 24.66
N ALA A 606 6.38 -20.68 25.62
CA ALA A 606 6.97 -21.35 26.77
C ALA A 606 7.33 -22.79 26.40
N LEU A 607 8.56 -23.21 26.72
CA LEU A 607 9.10 -24.52 26.39
C LEU A 607 9.42 -25.32 27.67
N SER A 608 9.27 -26.64 27.60
CA SER A 608 9.71 -27.57 28.65
C SER A 608 11.24 -27.83 28.63
N GLY A 609 11.93 -27.44 27.56
CA GLY A 609 13.37 -27.57 27.39
C GLY A 609 14.11 -26.22 27.38
N GLU A 610 15.44 -26.26 27.47
CA GLU A 610 16.28 -25.04 27.51
C GLU A 610 16.44 -24.35 26.14
N SER A 611 16.08 -25.03 25.05
CA SER A 611 16.07 -24.50 23.68
C SER A 611 14.95 -25.13 22.88
N ILE A 612 14.66 -24.56 21.71
CA ILE A 612 13.74 -25.17 20.75
C ILE A 612 14.29 -26.53 20.27
N ASP A 613 15.59 -26.62 19.99
CA ASP A 613 16.24 -27.87 19.57
C ASP A 613 16.10 -28.99 20.60
N ALA A 614 16.08 -28.65 21.89
CA ALA A 614 15.96 -29.62 22.97
C ALA A 614 14.56 -30.27 23.08
N VAL A 615 13.54 -29.69 22.44
CA VAL A 615 12.16 -30.19 22.48
C VAL A 615 11.67 -30.72 21.13
N ILE A 616 12.52 -30.68 20.09
CA ILE A 616 12.20 -31.30 18.80
C ILE A 616 12.14 -32.83 18.98
N LYS A 617 11.11 -33.46 18.43
CA LYS A 617 10.91 -34.91 18.44
C LYS A 617 12.17 -35.59 17.87
N PRO A 618 12.85 -36.49 18.62
CA PRO A 618 14.11 -37.11 18.18
C PRO A 618 13.97 -38.04 16.97
N GLU A 619 12.74 -38.44 16.65
CA GLU A 619 12.39 -39.54 15.74
C GLU A 619 11.87 -39.07 14.36
N LEU A 620 12.20 -37.83 13.97
CA LEU A 620 11.92 -37.26 12.65
C LEU A 620 13.19 -37.11 11.80
#